data_AF-A0A972XG74-F1
#
_entry.id   AF-A0A972XG74-F1
#
_cell.length_a   1.000
_cell.length_b   1.000
_cell.length_c   1.000
_cell.angle_alpha   90.00
_cell.angle_beta   90.00
_cell.angle_gamma   90.00
#
_symmetry.space_group_name_H-M   'P 1'
#
loop_
_entity.id
_entity.type
_entity.pdbx_description
1 polymer ?
#
loop_
_entity_poly.entity_id
_entity_poly.type
_entity_poly.pdbx_seq_one_letter_code
_entity_poly.pdbx_strand_id
1 'polypeptide(L)'
;MIEVLNVVDGDSINILKGLRGATLRRIFGVSLDAHLRSADMSIETDRGTVTLWGDIDDLNDWEGDDGQYCILHIGRGIPDLYPNLGAAAIRKADNNSYYFHAGDCITDFKIHRETVRKVVAGEVEWSYTTDVAIVLELTNGVLAISKSSLNQEMLIISFADSFEELEIPPTGGFWFHWNAMDTAFQRSAEWMDREALIGIGGI
;
A
#
# COMPACT_ATOMS: atom_id res chain seq x y z
N MET A 1 -5.31 -23.26 9.47
CA MET A 1 -4.62 -22.09 8.92
C MET A 1 -5.35 -21.68 7.66
N ILE A 2 -5.95 -20.50 7.69
CA ILE A 2 -6.62 -19.93 6.51
C ILE A 2 -5.67 -18.91 5.88
N GLU A 3 -5.59 -18.96 4.55
CA GLU A 3 -4.78 -18.07 3.75
C GLU A 3 -5.69 -17.27 2.83
N VAL A 4 -5.63 -15.95 2.95
CA VAL A 4 -6.36 -15.01 2.10
C VAL A 4 -5.35 -14.26 1.25
N LEU A 5 -5.58 -14.23 -0.06
CA LEU A 5 -4.69 -13.61 -1.04
C LEU A 5 -5.42 -12.48 -1.76
N ASN A 6 -4.93 -11.27 -1.60
CA ASN A 6 -5.44 -10.08 -2.28
C ASN A 6 -4.32 -9.39 -3.06
N VAL A 7 -4.07 -9.91 -4.26
CA VAL A 7 -2.97 -9.49 -5.13
C VAL A 7 -3.49 -9.00 -6.46
N VAL A 8 -2.76 -8.08 -7.08
CA VAL A 8 -3.12 -7.53 -8.39
C VAL A 8 -3.24 -8.65 -9.42
N ASP A 9 -4.28 -8.58 -10.24
CA ASP A 9 -4.59 -9.60 -11.22
C ASP A 9 -3.69 -9.53 -12.47
N GLY A 10 -3.84 -10.52 -13.36
CA GLY A 10 -3.06 -10.59 -14.59
C GLY A 10 -3.27 -9.40 -15.53
N ASP A 11 -4.48 -8.83 -15.56
CA ASP A 11 -4.81 -7.69 -16.42
C ASP A 11 -4.14 -6.42 -15.90
N SER A 12 -4.18 -6.20 -14.59
CA SER A 12 -3.46 -5.15 -13.87
C SER A 12 -1.95 -5.24 -14.13
N ILE A 13 -1.37 -6.44 -14.06
CA ILE A 13 0.05 -6.67 -14.41
C ILE A 13 0.32 -6.32 -15.88
N ASN A 14 -0.58 -6.66 -16.79
CA ASN A 14 -0.42 -6.32 -18.21
C ASN A 14 -0.52 -4.81 -18.47
N ILE A 15 -1.36 -4.10 -17.71
CA ILE A 15 -1.42 -2.63 -17.74
C ILE A 15 -0.09 -2.04 -17.28
N LEU A 16 0.45 -2.49 -16.14
CA LEU A 16 1.75 -2.02 -15.62
C LEU A 16 2.91 -2.32 -16.56
N LYS A 17 2.94 -3.50 -17.20
CA LYS A 17 3.94 -3.81 -18.23
C LYS A 17 3.89 -2.83 -19.41
N GLY A 18 2.71 -2.31 -19.74
CA GLY A 18 2.53 -1.30 -20.79
C GLY A 18 3.21 0.04 -20.48
N LEU A 19 3.46 0.34 -19.20
CA LEU A 19 4.16 1.55 -18.76
C LEU A 19 5.67 1.50 -19.03
N ARG A 20 6.28 0.31 -19.17
CA ARG A 20 7.71 0.20 -19.43
C ARG A 20 8.10 0.88 -20.75
N GLY A 21 9.07 1.79 -20.66
CA GLY A 21 9.53 2.65 -21.76
C GLY A 21 8.60 3.83 -22.06
N ALA A 22 7.54 4.06 -21.29
CA ALA A 22 6.68 5.23 -21.43
C ALA A 22 7.30 6.42 -20.70
N THR A 23 7.06 7.62 -21.23
CA THR A 23 7.54 8.87 -20.63
C THR A 23 6.46 9.43 -19.70
N LEU A 24 6.80 9.64 -18.43
CA LEU A 24 5.91 10.24 -17.44
C LEU A 24 5.60 11.70 -17.82
N ARG A 25 4.32 12.09 -17.82
CA ARG A 25 3.89 13.46 -18.08
C ARG A 25 3.46 14.17 -16.81
N ARG A 26 2.61 13.51 -16.02
CA ARG A 26 2.10 14.02 -14.74
C ARG A 26 1.45 12.91 -13.93
N ILE A 27 1.24 13.19 -12.65
CA ILE A 27 0.39 12.43 -11.76
C ILE A 27 -0.77 13.34 -11.33
N PHE A 28 -1.98 12.82 -11.33
CA PHE A 28 -3.16 13.62 -11.01
C PHE A 28 -4.25 12.77 -10.37
N GLY A 29 -5.21 13.39 -9.69
CA GLY A 29 -6.36 12.69 -9.12
C GLY A 29 -7.45 13.66 -8.71
N VAL A 30 -8.69 13.19 -8.65
CA VAL A 30 -9.84 14.07 -8.35
C VAL A 30 -9.76 14.61 -6.91
N SER A 31 -9.28 13.78 -5.99
CA SER A 31 -9.05 14.14 -4.57
C SER A 31 -7.57 14.27 -4.20
N LEU A 32 -6.65 14.27 -5.17
CA LEU A 32 -5.23 14.34 -4.87
C LEU A 32 -4.86 15.67 -4.22
N ASP A 33 -4.56 15.62 -2.93
CA ASP A 33 -4.23 16.79 -2.12
C ASP A 33 -2.75 17.17 -2.21
N ALA A 34 -2.38 18.28 -1.54
CA ALA A 34 -1.00 18.78 -1.46
C ALA A 34 -0.04 17.86 -0.69
N HIS A 35 -0.57 16.89 0.06
CA HIS A 35 0.20 15.86 0.75
C HIS A 35 0.31 14.58 -0.07
N LEU A 36 -0.10 14.63 -1.34
CA LEU A 36 -0.07 13.54 -2.30
C LEU A 36 -0.84 12.31 -1.82
N ARG A 37 -2.02 12.55 -1.24
CA ARG A 37 -2.95 11.51 -0.79
C ARG A 37 -4.26 11.57 -1.57
N SER A 38 -4.79 10.42 -1.92
CA SER A 38 -6.09 10.29 -2.62
C SER A 38 -6.58 8.85 -2.57
N ALA A 39 -7.89 8.63 -2.69
CA ALA A 39 -8.43 7.29 -2.92
C ALA A 39 -8.13 6.79 -4.35
N ASP A 40 -8.07 7.72 -5.31
CA ASP A 40 -7.75 7.48 -6.73
C ASP A 40 -6.54 8.31 -7.18
N MET A 41 -5.67 7.71 -8.00
CA MET A 41 -4.47 8.37 -8.54
C MET A 41 -4.20 7.91 -9.97
N SER A 42 -4.01 8.86 -10.87
CA SER A 42 -3.77 8.61 -12.29
C SER A 42 -2.37 9.04 -12.68
N ILE A 43 -1.68 8.17 -13.40
CA ILE A 43 -0.38 8.41 -14.03
C ILE A 43 -0.62 8.64 -15.51
N GLU A 44 -0.35 9.86 -15.97
CA GLU A 44 -0.38 10.19 -17.39
C GLU A 44 1.01 9.99 -17.99
N THR A 45 1.06 9.25 -19.10
CA THR A 45 2.26 9.05 -19.90
C THR A 45 2.03 9.47 -21.34
N ASP A 46 3.08 9.41 -22.16
CA ASP A 46 2.96 9.56 -23.61
C ASP A 46 2.20 8.42 -24.30
N ARG A 47 1.99 7.29 -23.64
CA ARG A 47 1.24 6.13 -24.14
C ARG A 47 -0.19 6.02 -23.62
N GLY A 48 -0.60 6.95 -22.76
CA GLY A 48 -1.93 6.99 -22.17
C GLY A 48 -1.89 7.08 -20.65
N THR A 49 -3.06 6.88 -20.04
CA THR A 49 -3.27 7.04 -18.60
C THR A 49 -3.53 5.69 -17.95
N VAL A 50 -2.88 5.47 -16.82
CA VAL A 50 -3.16 4.35 -15.91
C VAL A 50 -3.64 4.93 -14.59
N THR A 51 -4.71 4.37 -14.04
CA THR A 51 -5.24 4.81 -12.75
C THR A 51 -5.18 3.67 -11.75
N LEU A 52 -4.77 4.02 -10.53
CA LEU A 52 -4.74 3.17 -9.37
C LEU A 52 -5.76 3.71 -8.37
N TRP A 53 -6.51 2.82 -7.71
CA TRP A 53 -7.40 3.22 -6.64
C TRP A 53 -7.46 2.15 -5.55
N GLY A 54 -7.66 2.60 -4.32
CA GLY A 54 -8.03 1.72 -3.22
C GLY A 54 -9.53 1.48 -3.23
N ASP A 55 -9.95 0.27 -2.88
CA ASP A 55 -11.34 -0.07 -2.60
C ASP A 55 -11.38 -0.87 -1.31
N ILE A 56 -12.39 -0.67 -0.46
CA ILE A 56 -12.56 -1.49 0.74
C ILE A 56 -13.47 -2.65 0.38
N ASP A 57 -12.95 -3.86 0.53
CA ASP A 57 -13.76 -5.06 0.49
C ASP A 57 -14.01 -5.56 1.91
N ASP A 58 -15.28 -5.87 2.15
CA ASP A 58 -15.71 -6.57 3.34
C ASP A 58 -15.29 -8.03 3.17
N LEU A 59 -14.16 -8.43 3.78
CA LEU A 59 -13.79 -9.84 3.89
C LEU A 59 -14.67 -10.56 4.95
N ASN A 60 -15.98 -10.27 4.93
CA ASN A 60 -17.03 -10.48 5.92
C ASN A 60 -17.36 -11.95 6.25
N ASP A 61 -16.46 -12.89 5.97
CA ASP A 61 -16.74 -14.31 6.19
C ASP A 61 -15.55 -15.08 6.74
N TRP A 62 -14.60 -14.37 7.36
CA TRP A 62 -13.46 -15.01 7.97
C TRP A 62 -13.47 -14.93 9.51
N GLU A 63 -14.03 -15.98 10.11
CA GLU A 63 -13.86 -16.36 11.53
C GLU A 63 -14.14 -15.26 12.57
N GLY A 64 -14.97 -14.25 12.25
CA GLY A 64 -15.48 -13.28 13.21
C GLY A 64 -14.61 -12.02 13.40
N ASP A 65 -13.67 -11.75 12.50
CA ASP A 65 -13.03 -10.44 12.39
C ASP A 65 -13.81 -9.61 11.35
N ASP A 66 -14.48 -8.54 11.79
CA ASP A 66 -15.27 -7.61 10.97
C ASP A 66 -14.37 -6.63 10.19
N GLY A 67 -13.26 -7.16 9.67
CA GLY A 67 -12.20 -6.41 9.05
C GLY A 67 -12.52 -6.02 7.62
N GLN A 68 -12.60 -4.71 7.41
CA GLN A 68 -12.55 -4.10 6.09
C GLN A 68 -11.11 -3.97 5.62
N TYR A 69 -10.80 -4.53 4.45
CA TYR A 69 -9.45 -4.51 3.89
C TYR A 69 -9.40 -3.80 2.55
N CYS A 70 -8.40 -2.94 2.40
CA CYS A 70 -8.12 -2.22 1.18
C CYS A 70 -7.54 -3.16 0.10
N ILE A 71 -8.17 -3.15 -1.06
CA ILE A 71 -7.75 -3.78 -2.30
C ILE A 71 -7.16 -2.71 -3.21
N LEU A 72 -6.04 -3.02 -3.87
CA LEU A 72 -5.45 -2.11 -4.86
C LEU A 72 -5.89 -2.53 -6.26
N HIS A 73 -6.59 -1.65 -6.94
CA HIS A 73 -7.02 -1.85 -8.32
C HIS A 73 -6.19 -1.00 -9.28
N ILE A 74 -6.04 -1.50 -10.51
CA ILE A 74 -5.29 -0.84 -11.58
C ILE A 74 -6.10 -0.91 -12.87
N GLY A 75 -6.31 0.23 -13.51
CA GLY A 75 -7.13 0.38 -14.71
C GLY A 75 -6.51 1.31 -15.74
N ARG A 76 -7.07 1.32 -16.95
CA ARG A 76 -6.70 2.26 -18.01
C ARG A 76 -7.69 3.42 -18.05
N GLY A 77 -7.18 4.61 -18.32
CA GLY A 77 -7.99 5.83 -18.37
C GLY A 77 -8.49 6.24 -16.99
N ILE A 78 -9.30 7.28 -16.94
CA ILE A 78 -9.96 7.71 -15.71
C ILE A 78 -11.05 6.67 -15.41
N PRO A 79 -11.08 6.05 -14.21
CA PRO A 79 -12.01 4.99 -13.90
C PRO A 79 -13.47 5.41 -14.10
N ASP A 80 -14.29 4.46 -14.56
CA ASP A 80 -15.75 4.59 -14.57
C ASP A 80 -16.34 4.66 -13.15
N LEU A 81 -15.52 4.62 -12.08
CA LEU A 81 -15.91 4.84 -10.68
C LEU A 81 -16.70 6.12 -10.48
N TYR A 82 -16.54 7.08 -11.39
CA TYR A 82 -17.27 8.31 -11.36
C TYR A 82 -17.98 8.56 -12.70
N PRO A 83 -19.05 7.81 -12.98
CA PRO A 83 -19.76 7.87 -14.27
C PRO A 83 -20.42 9.25 -14.53
N ASN A 84 -20.44 10.12 -13.50
CA ASN A 84 -20.97 11.47 -13.53
C ASN A 84 -19.91 12.56 -13.26
N LEU A 85 -18.61 12.30 -13.48
CA LEU A 85 -17.61 13.40 -13.50
C LEU A 85 -17.90 14.29 -14.71
N GLY A 86 -18.81 15.24 -14.51
CA GLY A 86 -18.97 16.36 -15.41
C GLY A 86 -17.65 17.12 -15.53
N ALA A 87 -17.59 18.08 -16.46
CA ALA A 87 -16.39 18.87 -16.74
C ALA A 87 -15.72 19.50 -15.49
N ALA A 88 -16.46 19.69 -14.40
CA ALA A 88 -15.95 20.18 -13.12
C ALA A 88 -14.91 19.25 -12.46
N ALA A 89 -15.08 17.94 -12.57
CA ALA A 89 -14.14 16.98 -11.98
C ALA A 89 -12.87 16.80 -12.80
N ILE A 90 -12.98 16.84 -14.13
CA ILE A 90 -11.82 16.93 -15.03
C ILE A 90 -11.00 18.19 -14.69
N ARG A 91 -11.67 19.35 -14.53
CA ARG A 91 -11.01 20.59 -14.10
C ARG A 91 -10.36 20.47 -12.72
N LYS A 92 -10.99 19.77 -11.78
CA LYS A 92 -10.41 19.55 -10.44
C LYS A 92 -9.17 18.66 -10.53
N ALA A 93 -9.22 17.59 -11.31
CA ALA A 93 -8.07 16.75 -11.62
C ALA A 93 -6.93 17.54 -12.27
N ASP A 94 -7.23 18.46 -13.19
CA ASP A 94 -6.23 19.36 -13.78
C ASP A 94 -5.61 20.33 -12.75
N ASN A 95 -6.40 20.82 -11.79
CA ASN A 95 -5.89 21.63 -10.67
C ASN A 95 -5.07 20.82 -9.66
N ASN A 96 -5.30 19.52 -9.58
CA ASN A 96 -4.61 18.57 -8.70
C ASN A 96 -3.60 17.72 -9.49
N SER A 97 -2.89 18.37 -10.41
CA SER A 97 -1.85 17.75 -11.24
C SER A 97 -0.45 18.11 -10.74
N TYR A 98 0.41 17.10 -10.68
CA TYR A 98 1.79 17.19 -10.24
C TYR A 98 2.71 16.72 -11.36
N TYR A 99 3.77 17.50 -11.62
CA TYR A 99 4.69 17.31 -12.73
C TYR A 99 6.09 16.88 -12.27
N PHE A 100 6.22 16.37 -11.04
CA PHE A 100 7.47 15.79 -10.57
C PHE A 100 7.85 14.60 -11.46
N HIS A 101 9.13 14.53 -11.84
CA HIS A 101 9.66 13.56 -12.80
C HIS A 101 8.99 13.58 -14.20
N ALA A 102 8.29 14.66 -14.55
CA ALA A 102 7.78 14.81 -15.91
C ALA A 102 8.95 14.81 -16.91
N GLY A 103 8.87 13.95 -17.92
CA GLY A 103 9.94 13.69 -18.88
C GLY A 103 10.80 12.47 -18.57
N ASP A 104 10.72 11.92 -17.35
CA ASP A 104 11.43 10.68 -17.03
C ASP A 104 10.78 9.47 -17.72
N CYS A 105 11.62 8.54 -18.15
CA CYS A 105 11.16 7.28 -18.72
C CYS A 105 10.96 6.26 -17.60
N ILE A 106 9.82 5.56 -17.61
CA ILE A 106 9.56 4.45 -16.70
C ILE A 106 10.35 3.24 -17.20
N THR A 107 11.42 2.88 -16.52
CA THR A 107 12.32 1.78 -16.92
C THR A 107 11.78 0.42 -16.51
N ASP A 108 11.21 0.34 -15.31
CA ASP A 108 10.62 -0.87 -14.76
C ASP A 108 9.50 -0.56 -13.75
N PHE A 109 8.83 -1.59 -13.26
CA PHE A 109 7.94 -1.52 -12.12
C PHE A 109 8.14 -2.73 -11.19
N LYS A 110 7.89 -2.52 -9.91
CA LYS A 110 7.89 -3.53 -8.86
C LYS A 110 6.57 -3.46 -8.09
N ILE A 111 6.17 -4.60 -7.53
CA ILE A 111 5.01 -4.70 -6.65
C ILE A 111 5.56 -5.07 -5.27
N HIS A 112 5.31 -4.22 -4.27
CA HIS A 112 5.65 -4.53 -2.89
C HIS A 112 4.48 -5.29 -2.26
N ARG A 113 4.79 -6.46 -1.71
CA ARG A 113 3.81 -7.40 -1.15
C ARG A 113 4.13 -7.67 0.31
N GLU A 114 3.09 -7.61 1.13
CA GLU A 114 3.20 -7.90 2.56
C GLU A 114 2.32 -9.10 2.93
N THR A 115 2.67 -9.74 4.04
CA THR A 115 1.87 -10.82 4.63
C THR A 115 1.68 -10.55 6.11
N VAL A 116 0.44 -10.33 6.52
CA VAL A 116 0.03 -10.19 7.92
C VAL A 116 -0.43 -11.55 8.42
N ARG A 117 -0.14 -11.85 9.69
CA ARG A 117 -0.52 -13.12 10.32
C ARG A 117 -1.05 -12.89 11.71
N LYS A 118 -2.09 -13.63 12.09
CA LYS A 118 -2.51 -13.78 13.48
C LYS A 118 -1.88 -15.05 14.05
N VAL A 119 -1.20 -14.89 15.17
CA VAL A 119 -0.55 -15.99 15.90
C VAL A 119 -1.17 -16.10 17.28
N VAL A 120 -1.73 -17.26 17.61
CA VAL A 120 -2.31 -17.56 18.92
C VAL A 120 -1.64 -18.80 19.48
N ALA A 121 -1.13 -18.71 20.71
CA ALA A 121 -0.40 -19.80 21.38
C ALA A 121 0.77 -20.38 20.55
N GLY A 122 1.43 -19.55 19.73
CA GLY A 122 2.52 -19.95 18.85
C GLY A 122 2.11 -20.57 17.51
N GLU A 123 0.81 -20.72 17.26
CA GLU A 123 0.28 -21.25 16.00
C GLU A 123 -0.30 -20.12 15.14
N VAL A 124 -0.04 -20.18 13.83
CA VAL A 124 -0.65 -19.27 12.86
C VAL A 124 -2.09 -19.70 12.64
N GLU A 125 -3.03 -18.98 13.24
CA GLU A 125 -4.46 -19.12 13.00
C GLU A 125 -4.75 -18.75 11.54
N TRP A 126 -4.13 -17.64 11.11
CA TRP A 126 -4.30 -17.15 9.78
C TRP A 126 -3.18 -16.29 9.17
N SER A 127 -3.18 -16.20 7.83
CA SER A 127 -2.38 -15.27 7.04
C SER A 127 -3.18 -14.53 5.97
N TYR A 128 -2.92 -13.22 5.84
CA TYR A 128 -3.43 -12.36 4.78
C TYR A 128 -2.25 -11.80 3.99
N THR A 129 -2.20 -12.07 2.69
CA THR A 129 -1.15 -11.58 1.79
C THR A 129 -1.74 -10.57 0.82
N THR A 130 -1.16 -9.37 0.75
CA THR A 130 -1.66 -8.33 -0.15
C THR A 130 -0.56 -7.49 -0.77
N ASP A 131 -0.82 -6.97 -1.97
CA ASP A 131 0.02 -5.96 -2.61
C ASP A 131 -0.27 -4.60 -1.99
N VAL A 132 0.77 -3.97 -1.45
CA VAL A 132 0.66 -2.73 -0.66
C VAL A 132 1.21 -1.52 -1.38
N ALA A 133 2.08 -1.71 -2.38
CA ALA A 133 2.58 -0.62 -3.20
C ALA A 133 2.93 -1.07 -4.61
N ILE A 134 2.78 -0.14 -5.55
CA ILE A 134 3.34 -0.22 -6.90
C ILE A 134 4.46 0.79 -6.96
N VAL A 135 5.65 0.32 -7.30
CA VAL A 135 6.86 1.13 -7.42
C VAL A 135 7.25 1.21 -8.87
N LEU A 136 7.34 2.42 -9.42
CA LEU A 136 7.83 2.68 -10.76
C LEU A 136 9.28 3.12 -10.67
N GLU A 137 10.15 2.42 -11.39
CA GLU A 137 11.52 2.86 -11.59
C GLU A 137 11.54 3.86 -12.74
N LEU A 138 12.12 5.03 -12.48
CA LEU A 138 12.25 6.13 -13.42
C LEU A 138 13.73 6.29 -13.79
N THR A 139 14.00 6.96 -14.91
CA THR A 139 15.38 7.25 -15.31
C THR A 139 16.17 8.05 -14.27
N ASN A 140 15.50 8.90 -13.48
CA ASN A 140 16.12 9.75 -12.47
C ASN A 140 15.49 9.58 -11.07
N GLY A 141 15.04 8.37 -10.71
CA GLY A 141 14.54 8.10 -9.36
C GLY A 141 13.53 6.96 -9.31
N VAL A 142 12.74 6.93 -8.25
CA VAL A 142 11.64 5.99 -8.07
C VAL A 142 10.40 6.71 -7.55
N LEU A 143 9.25 6.18 -7.95
CA LEU A 143 7.93 6.66 -7.55
C LEU A 143 7.15 5.48 -6.97
N ALA A 144 6.70 5.56 -5.72
CA ALA A 144 5.77 4.58 -5.15
C ALA A 144 4.37 5.16 -5.05
N ILE A 145 3.38 4.35 -5.37
CA ILE A 145 1.98 4.54 -4.99
C ILE A 145 1.64 3.40 -4.02
N SER A 146 1.36 3.75 -2.76
CA SER A 146 1.20 2.78 -1.67
C SER A 146 -0.11 3.00 -0.92
N LYS A 147 -0.63 1.94 -0.29
CA LYS A 147 -1.75 2.04 0.65
C LYS A 147 -1.31 2.83 1.88
N SER A 148 -2.16 3.73 2.39
CA SER A 148 -1.90 4.42 3.66
C SER A 148 -2.02 3.47 4.86
N SER A 149 -2.88 2.45 4.75
CA SER A 149 -3.13 1.41 5.74
C SER A 149 -3.83 0.23 5.08
N LEU A 150 -3.89 -0.92 5.76
CA LEU A 150 -4.64 -2.08 5.26
C LEU A 150 -6.15 -1.91 5.27
N ASN A 151 -6.70 -0.90 5.93
CA ASN A 151 -8.14 -0.78 6.21
C ASN A 151 -8.74 0.52 5.67
N GLN A 152 -8.00 1.24 4.82
CA GLN A 152 -8.46 2.49 4.21
C GLN A 152 -8.16 2.49 2.72
N GLU A 153 -9.07 3.04 1.92
CA GLU A 153 -8.93 3.22 0.46
C GLU A 153 -7.83 4.23 0.09
N MET A 154 -7.31 4.97 1.06
CA MET A 154 -6.39 6.08 0.81
C MET A 154 -5.03 5.56 0.34
N LEU A 155 -4.58 6.11 -0.78
CA LEU A 155 -3.25 5.90 -1.35
C LEU A 155 -2.35 7.11 -1.06
N ILE A 156 -1.04 6.86 -1.02
CA ILE A 156 0.01 7.83 -0.79
C ILE A 156 1.06 7.70 -1.90
N ILE A 157 1.49 8.83 -2.46
CA ILE A 157 2.67 8.87 -3.33
C ILE A 157 3.91 9.22 -2.51
N SER A 158 4.97 8.43 -2.72
CA SER A 158 6.33 8.71 -2.23
C SER A 158 7.30 8.77 -3.40
N PHE A 159 8.33 9.60 -3.28
CA PHE A 159 9.43 9.72 -4.24
C PHE A 159 10.76 9.53 -3.52
N ALA A 160 11.74 8.97 -4.22
CA ALA A 160 13.12 8.88 -3.76
C ALA A 160 14.07 8.81 -4.95
N ASP A 161 15.37 9.05 -4.71
CA ASP A 161 16.40 8.94 -5.76
C ASP A 161 16.70 7.47 -6.09
N SER A 162 16.42 6.55 -5.17
CA SER A 162 16.64 5.11 -5.32
C SER A 162 15.59 4.29 -4.57
N PHE A 163 15.49 3.00 -4.88
CA PHE A 163 14.57 2.08 -4.20
C PHE A 163 14.89 1.93 -2.71
N GLU A 164 16.18 1.96 -2.36
CA GLU A 164 16.68 1.80 -1.00
C GLU A 164 16.31 2.98 -0.09
N GLU A 165 16.12 4.16 -0.67
CA GLU A 165 15.69 5.38 0.04
C GLU A 165 14.17 5.54 0.08
N LEU A 166 13.43 4.67 -0.61
CA LEU A 166 11.99 4.79 -0.73
C LEU A 166 11.29 4.30 0.55
N GLU A 167 10.65 5.23 1.25
CA GLU A 167 9.80 4.91 2.39
C GLU A 167 8.42 4.45 1.91
N ILE A 168 8.18 3.14 2.02
CA ILE A 168 6.85 2.55 1.89
C ILE A 168 6.30 2.39 3.32
N PRO A 169 5.22 3.10 3.69
CA PRO A 169 4.66 3.00 5.04
C PRO A 169 4.33 1.55 5.38
N PRO A 170 4.75 1.03 6.55
CA PRO A 170 4.35 -0.31 6.96
C PRO A 170 2.82 -0.33 7.09
N THR A 171 2.19 -1.29 6.43
CA THR A 171 0.72 -1.37 6.43
C THR A 171 0.18 -2.14 7.62
N GLY A 172 1.02 -2.97 8.26
CA GLY A 172 0.68 -3.73 9.46
C GLY A 172 0.86 -2.93 10.75
N GLY A 173 -0.23 -2.74 11.51
CA GLY A 173 -0.16 -2.51 12.94
C GLY A 173 0.12 -3.83 13.67
N PHE A 174 1.05 -3.84 14.63
CA PHE A 174 1.12 -4.94 15.60
C PHE A 174 -0.09 -4.84 16.53
N TRP A 175 -1.11 -5.65 16.29
CA TRP A 175 -2.25 -5.76 17.19
C TRP A 175 -1.91 -6.77 18.30
N PHE A 176 -1.35 -6.28 19.41
CA PHE A 176 -1.34 -7.06 20.63
C PHE A 176 -2.76 -7.11 21.17
N HIS A 177 -3.48 -8.18 20.86
CA HIS A 177 -4.66 -8.54 21.64
C HIS A 177 -4.17 -8.93 23.04
N TRP A 178 -4.11 -7.95 23.94
CA TRP A 178 -4.01 -8.21 25.38
C TRP A 178 -5.30 -8.90 25.77
N ASN A 179 -5.34 -10.24 25.68
CA ASN A 179 -6.38 -11.01 26.33
C ASN A 179 -6.29 -10.70 27.82
N ALA A 180 -7.20 -9.85 28.32
CA ALA A 180 -7.28 -9.42 29.71
C ALA A 180 -7.65 -10.56 30.69
N MET A 181 -7.43 -11.82 30.31
CA MET A 181 -7.73 -13.00 31.11
C MET A 181 -6.51 -13.88 31.45
N ASP A 182 -5.29 -13.49 31.08
CA ASP A 182 -4.08 -14.20 31.54
C ASP A 182 -3.27 -13.37 32.55
N THR A 183 -3.88 -13.07 33.69
CA THR A 183 -3.19 -12.54 34.88
C THR A 183 -2.14 -13.51 35.43
N ALA A 184 -2.03 -14.73 34.90
CA ALA A 184 -0.96 -15.67 35.21
C ALA A 184 0.38 -15.31 34.54
N PHE A 185 0.38 -14.57 33.42
CA PHE A 185 1.62 -14.29 32.67
C PHE A 185 2.43 -13.11 33.22
N GLN A 186 1.83 -12.23 34.04
CA GLN A 186 2.51 -11.10 34.67
C GLN A 186 3.68 -11.52 35.60
N ARG A 187 3.72 -12.77 36.06
CA ARG A 187 4.86 -13.25 36.88
C ARG A 187 6.06 -13.74 36.08
N SER A 188 5.95 -13.93 34.76
CA SER A 188 7.09 -14.39 33.93
C SER A 188 7.91 -13.25 33.31
N ALA A 189 7.26 -12.11 33.02
CA ALA A 189 7.95 -10.93 32.48
C ALA A 189 8.85 -10.25 33.54
N GLU A 190 8.45 -10.24 34.82
CA GLU A 190 9.30 -9.75 35.92
C GLU A 190 10.55 -10.62 36.17
N TRP A 191 10.54 -11.88 35.70
CA TRP A 191 11.70 -12.78 35.82
C TRP A 191 12.67 -12.64 34.64
N MET A 192 12.19 -12.35 33.43
CA MET A 192 13.06 -12.17 32.26
C MET A 192 13.81 -10.82 32.29
N ASP A 193 13.23 -9.78 32.90
CA ASP A 193 13.90 -8.47 33.03
C ASP A 193 15.01 -8.45 34.11
N ARG A 194 15.01 -9.43 35.04
CA ARG A 194 16.07 -9.56 36.04
C ARG A 194 17.29 -10.35 35.59
N GLU A 195 17.13 -11.30 34.68
CA GLU A 195 18.29 -12.07 34.15
C GLU A 195 19.02 -11.35 33.01
N ALA A 196 18.36 -10.44 32.29
CA ALA A 196 19.03 -9.60 31.27
C ALA A 196 19.97 -8.53 31.88
N LEU A 197 19.82 -8.20 33.17
CA LEU A 197 20.63 -7.19 33.86
C LEU A 197 21.86 -7.76 34.60
N ILE A 198 22.08 -9.08 34.62
CA ILE A 198 23.22 -9.72 35.32
C ILE A 198 24.26 -10.31 34.33
N GLY A 199 24.02 -10.17 33.02
CA GLY A 199 24.86 -10.74 31.96
C GLY A 199 25.97 -9.84 31.36
N ILE A 200 26.38 -8.76 32.03
CA ILE A 200 27.56 -7.98 31.60
C ILE A 200 28.57 -7.98 32.74
N GLY A 201 29.47 -8.97 32.72
CA GLY A 201 30.65 -9.02 33.58
C GLY A 201 31.90 -9.29 32.75
N GLY A 202 32.86 -8.37 32.81
CA GLY A 202 34.29 -8.67 32.64
C GLY A 202 34.99 -8.01 31.46
N ILE A 203 35.66 -6.86 31.72
CA ILE A 203 37.13 -6.77 31.78
C ILE A 203 37.49 -5.88 32.98
#